data_AF-A0A126NUK0-F1
#
_entry.id   AF-A0A126NUK0-F1
#
_cell.length_a   1.000
_cell.length_b   1.000
_cell.length_c   1.000
_cell.angle_alpha   90.00
_cell.angle_beta   90.00
_cell.angle_gamma   90.00
#
_symmetry.space_group_name_H-M   'P 1'
#
loop_
_entity.id
_entity.type
_entity.pdbx_description
1 polymer ?
#
loop_
_entity_poly.entity_id
_entity_poly.type
_entity_poly.pdbx_seq_one_letter_code
_entity_poly.pdbx_strand_id
1 'polypeptide(L)' 'MLASVTASDMRLLSLPEPRPTGLTFGGPDEDMLYGTSGRIGLAPQQIAKAPASGGVFALDRHRRAALLS' A
#
# COMPACT_ATOMS: atom_id res chain seq x y z
N MET A 1 16.00 -23.16 0.70
CA MET A 1 15.96 -22.73 2.11
C MET A 1 14.75 -21.83 2.27
N LEU A 2 13.60 -22.39 2.63
CA LEU A 2 12.39 -21.61 2.89
C LEU A 2 12.50 -21.10 4.32
N ALA A 3 12.78 -19.80 4.50
CA ALA A 3 12.68 -19.20 5.82
C ALA A 3 11.22 -19.30 6.26
N SER A 4 10.96 -19.93 7.40
CA SER A 4 9.63 -19.92 8.00
C SER A 4 9.30 -18.48 8.37
N VAL A 5 8.43 -17.82 7.60
CA VAL A 5 7.89 -16.51 7.98
C VAL A 5 7.08 -16.74 9.25
N THR A 6 7.60 -16.25 10.37
CA THR A 6 6.86 -16.27 11.64
C THR A 6 6.04 -14.99 11.75
N ALA A 7 4.98 -14.98 12.56
CA ALA A 7 4.20 -13.76 12.80
C ALA A 7 5.06 -12.57 13.31
N SER A 8 6.25 -12.85 13.84
CA SER A 8 7.28 -11.91 14.27
C SER A 8 7.79 -10.96 13.17
N ASP A 9 7.61 -11.31 11.88
CA ASP A 9 8.15 -10.55 10.74
C ASP A 9 7.12 -9.62 10.08
N MET A 10 5.99 -9.34 10.74
CA MET A 10 5.03 -8.36 10.25
C MET A 10 5.64 -6.95 10.23
N ARG A 11 5.36 -6.21 9.15
CA ARG A 11 5.70 -4.79 9.03
C ARG A 11 4.45 -4.00 8.67
N LEU A 12 4.38 -2.77 9.17
CA LEU A 12 3.33 -1.81 8.83
C LEU A 12 3.83 -0.88 7.73
N LEU A 13 3.02 -0.73 6.68
CA LEU A 13 3.26 0.20 5.60
C LEU A 13 2.26 1.34 5.71
N SER A 14 2.74 2.55 6.03
CA SER A 14 1.91 3.74 5.98
C SER A 14 1.65 4.13 4.53
N LEU A 15 0.37 4.30 4.17
CA LEU A 15 -0.05 4.75 2.86
C LEU A 15 -0.33 6.26 2.87
N PRO A 16 -0.10 6.96 1.75
CA PRO A 16 -0.36 8.39 1.66
C PRO A 16 -1.86 8.71 1.73
N GLU A 17 -2.72 7.75 1.33
CA GLU A 17 -4.16 7.91 1.24
C GLU A 17 -4.88 7.02 2.28
N PRO A 18 -5.93 7.53 2.94
CA PRO A 18 -6.73 6.77 3.90
C PRO A 18 -7.55 5.66 3.24
N ARG A 19 -8.12 4.78 4.08
CA ARG A 19 -9.05 3.70 3.71
C ARG A 19 -8.46 2.73 2.66
N PRO A 20 -7.37 2.01 2.97
CA PRO A 20 -6.95 0.91 2.11
C PRO A 20 -8.05 -0.14 2.00
N THR A 21 -8.26 -0.67 0.80
CA THR A 21 -9.31 -1.68 0.53
C THR A 21 -8.77 -3.00 -0.01
N GLY A 22 -7.55 -3.02 -0.56
CA GLY A 22 -6.97 -4.21 -1.15
C GLY A 22 -5.50 -4.03 -1.49
N LEU A 23 -4.81 -5.15 -1.65
CA LEU A 23 -3.38 -5.22 -1.93
C LEU A 23 -3.08 -6.47 -2.78
N THR A 24 -2.22 -6.36 -3.79
CA THR A 24 -1.75 -7.50 -4.59
C THR A 24 -0.35 -7.28 -5.15
N PHE A 25 0.38 -8.37 -5.41
CA PHE A 25 1.56 -8.34 -6.24
C PHE A 25 1.20 -8.37 -7.73
N GLY A 26 2.10 -7.86 -8.58
CA GLY A 26 1.97 -7.89 -10.03
C GLY A 26 3.18 -7.27 -10.73
N GLY A 27 2.98 -6.84 -11.97
CA GLY A 27 4.06 -6.36 -12.85
C GLY A 27 4.82 -7.50 -13.55
N PRO A 28 5.69 -7.20 -14.52
CA PRO A 28 6.38 -8.22 -15.32
C PRO A 28 7.25 -9.18 -14.49
N ASP A 29 7.79 -8.69 -13.38
CA ASP A 29 8.70 -9.42 -12.50
C ASP A 29 8.04 -9.83 -11.15
N GLU A 30 6.72 -9.65 -11.02
CA GLU A 30 5.95 -9.90 -9.79
C GLU A 30 6.45 -9.13 -8.53
N ASP A 31 7.24 -8.08 -8.71
CA ASP A 31 7.88 -7.32 -7.64
C ASP A 31 7.19 -5.98 -7.32
N MET A 32 6.11 -5.66 -8.03
CA MET A 32 5.29 -4.47 -7.80
C MET A 32 4.17 -4.78 -6.82
N LEU A 33 4.03 -3.95 -5.79
CA LEU A 33 2.91 -3.99 -4.87
C LEU A 33 1.87 -2.94 -5.27
N TYR A 34 0.70 -3.39 -5.69
CA TYR A 34 -0.45 -2.55 -5.99
C TYR A 34 -1.39 -2.51 -4.81
N GLY A 35 -1.92 -1.33 -4.51
CA GLY A 35 -2.96 -1.17 -3.50
C GLY A 35 -4.04 -0.19 -3.94
N THR A 36 -5.24 -0.38 -3.39
CA THR A 36 -6.42 0.44 -3.65
C THR A 36 -6.84 1.19 -2.41
N SER A 37 -7.36 2.40 -2.58
CA SER A 37 -7.98 3.19 -1.51
C SER A 37 -9.44 3.50 -1.82
N GLY A 38 -10.23 3.76 -0.77
CA GLY A 38 -11.63 4.15 -0.88
C GLY A 38 -11.84 5.64 -0.64
N ARG A 39 -12.67 6.28 -1.48
CA ARG A 39 -13.09 7.68 -1.28
C ARG A 39 -14.47 7.84 -0.63
N ILE A 40 -15.31 6.81 -0.75
CA ILE A 40 -16.69 6.81 -0.24
C ILE A 40 -16.66 7.12 1.26
N GLY A 41 -17.45 8.11 1.70
CA GLY A 41 -17.60 8.48 3.10
C GLY A 41 -16.50 9.37 3.68
N LEU A 42 -15.56 9.87 2.87
CA LEU A 42 -14.63 10.94 3.29
C LEU A 42 -15.31 12.31 3.18
N ALA A 43 -15.11 13.15 4.19
CA ALA A 43 -15.55 14.55 4.16
C ALA A 43 -14.70 15.37 3.15
N PRO A 44 -15.23 16.48 2.62
CA PRO A 44 -14.49 17.33 1.68
C PRO A 44 -13.11 17.78 2.19
N GLN A 45 -12.99 18.09 3.48
CA GLN A 45 -11.74 18.50 4.11
C GLN A 45 -10.72 17.35 4.21
N GLN A 46 -11.18 16.09 4.31
CA GLN A 46 -10.31 14.92 4.30
C GLN A 46 -9.81 14.65 2.88
N ILE A 47 -10.70 14.77 1.89
CA ILE A 47 -10.35 14.67 0.46
C ILE A 47 -9.35 15.77 0.08
N ALA A 48 -9.50 17.00 0.57
CA ALA A 48 -8.55 18.07 0.29
C ALA A 48 -7.13 17.77 0.82
N LYS A 49 -7.02 17.02 1.93
CA LYS A 49 -5.74 16.56 2.50
C LYS A 49 -5.19 15.31 1.82
N ALA A 50 -6.05 14.53 1.19
CA ALA A 50 -5.76 13.22 0.62
C ALA A 50 -6.46 13.11 -0.75
N PRO A 51 -6.01 13.89 -1.76
CA PRO A 51 -6.74 14.07 -3.01
C PRO A 51 -6.74 12.83 -3.90
N ALA A 52 -5.79 11.90 -3.71
CA ALA A 52 -5.72 10.66 -4.48
C ALA A 52 -6.57 9.52 -3.89
N SER A 53 -7.29 9.76 -2.79
CA SER A 53 -8.23 8.80 -2.20
C SER A 53 -9.25 8.31 -3.22
N GLY A 54 -9.45 6.99 -3.27
CA GLY A 54 -10.24 6.32 -4.32
C GLY A 54 -9.41 5.78 -5.49
N GLY A 55 -8.11 6.05 -5.53
CA GLY A 55 -7.21 5.63 -6.59
C GLY A 55 -6.53 4.29 -6.34
N VAL A 56 -5.69 3.92 -7.31
CA VAL A 56 -4.71 2.83 -7.22
C VAL A 56 -3.32 3.44 -7.10
N PHE A 57 -2.50 2.89 -6.22
CA PHE A 57 -1.08 3.22 -6.10
C PHE A 57 -0.23 1.98 -6.35
N ALA A 58 1.00 2.21 -6.79
CA ALA A 58 1.98 1.16 -7.06
C ALA A 58 3.29 1.49 -6.34
N LEU A 59 3.88 0.47 -5.72
CA LEU A 59 5.16 0.54 -5.05
C LEU A 59 6.08 -0.49 -5.66
N ASP A 60 7.21 -0.04 -6.21
CA ASP A 60 8.27 -0.92 -6.67
C ASP A 60 9.07 -1.50 -5.48
N ARG A 61 9.90 -2.49 -5.79
CA ARG A 61 10.74 -3.19 -4.80
C ARG A 61 11.64 -2.24 -3.99
N HIS A 62 12.15 -1.16 -4.60
CA HIS A 62 13.07 -0.23 -3.95
C HIS A 62 12.33 0.64 -2.94
N ARG A 63 11.15 1.15 -3.32
CA ARG A 63 10.27 1.92 -2.45
C ARG A 63 9.73 1.07 -1.30
N ARG A 64 9.40 -0.20 -1.54
CA ARG A 64 9.02 -1.13 -0.47
C ARG A 64 10.16 -1.34 0.54
N ALA A 65 11.39 -1.58 0.07
CA ALA A 65 12.52 -1.80 0.97
C ALA A 65 12.78 -0.57 1.87
N ALA A 66 12.71 0.64 1.32
CA ALA A 66 12.90 1.88 2.07
C ALA A 66 11.80 2.17 3.10
N LEU A 67 10.59 1.66 2.91
CA LEU A 67 9.48 1.83 3.85
C LEU A 67 9.44 0.78 4.96
N LEU A 68 10.28 -0.26 4.87
CA LEU A 68 10.34 -1.39 5.80
C LEU A 68 11.65 -1.48 6.61
N SER A 69 12.61 -0.60 6.33
CA SER A 69 13.89 -0.43 7.03
C SER A 69 13.75 0.48 8.24
#